data_AF-A0A9D1N7I3-F1
#
_entry.id   AF-A0A9D1N7I3-F1
#
_cell.length_a   1.000
_cell.length_b   1.000
_cell.length_c   1.000
_cell.angle_alpha   90.00
_cell.angle_beta   90.00
_cell.angle_gamma   90.00
#
_symmetry.space_group_name_H-M   'P 1'
#
loop_
_entity.id
_entity.type
_entity.pdbx_description
1 polymer ?
#
loop_
_entity_poly.entity_id
_entity_poly.type
_entity_poly.pdbx_seq_one_letter_code
_entity_poly.pdbx_strand_id
1 'polypeptide(L)'
;MWWRSSALWEVADLSGKREPERFDRIPSREEMRAALAERHGEEIQRAVEKASVAVCGLGGLGSNVAVALARAGVGRLHLIDFDEVDITNLNRQQYDACQTGRSKTDALKENLLRISPYISIETDNTRITEENAARLLAGEDIICEAFDSAEDKAMLVNFLLENMPEKYVVAASGMAGLESANTIKTRKVAGRFYLCGDGKSDIADGGGLFASRVMACAAHQANMILRIIMGRLEA
;
A
#
# COMPACT_ATOMS: atom_id res chain seq x y z
N MET A 1 3.32 -12.59 -18.17
CA MET A 1 2.00 -13.02 -18.69
C MET A 1 1.90 -14.52 -18.45
N TRP A 2 1.26 -14.94 -17.36
CA TRP A 2 1.19 -16.35 -16.98
C TRP A 2 -0.24 -16.82 -17.12
N TRP A 3 -0.50 -17.56 -18.19
CA TRP A 3 -1.31 -18.77 -18.25
C TRP A 3 -1.47 -19.13 -19.73
N ARG A 4 -0.58 -19.98 -20.23
CA ARG A 4 -0.80 -20.94 -21.33
C ARG A 4 0.39 -21.89 -21.36
N SER A 5 0.23 -23.04 -20.73
CA SER A 5 0.34 -24.35 -21.39
C SER A 5 0.35 -25.43 -20.33
N SER A 6 -0.61 -26.34 -20.44
CA SER A 6 -0.64 -27.65 -19.80
C SER A 6 0.67 -28.40 -20.03
N ALA A 7 1.43 -28.62 -18.95
CA ALA A 7 2.52 -29.59 -18.92
C ALA A 7 2.45 -30.35 -17.58
N LEU A 8 1.95 -31.58 -17.72
CA LEU A 8 2.23 -32.81 -16.98
C LEU A 8 3.09 -32.68 -15.72
N TRP A 9 2.51 -33.16 -14.61
CA TRP A 9 3.21 -33.50 -13.38
C TRP A 9 4.17 -34.67 -13.67
N GLU A 10 5.47 -34.43 -13.68
CA GLU A 10 6.44 -35.48 -13.38
C GLU A 10 6.84 -35.32 -11.91
N VAL A 11 6.58 -36.37 -11.13
CA VAL A 11 6.97 -36.42 -9.73
C VAL A 11 8.48 -36.63 -9.70
N ALA A 12 9.23 -35.55 -9.46
CA ALA A 12 10.68 -35.63 -9.30
C ALA A 12 11.02 -36.46 -8.06
N ASP A 13 11.94 -37.41 -8.21
CA ASP A 13 12.57 -38.17 -7.13
C ASP A 13 13.30 -37.22 -6.17
N LEU A 14 12.91 -37.24 -4.89
CA LEU A 14 13.41 -36.38 -3.82
C LEU A 14 14.47 -37.06 -2.92
N SER A 15 15.19 -38.06 -3.43
CA SER A 15 16.22 -38.79 -2.66
C SER A 15 17.52 -38.00 -2.39
N GLY A 16 17.65 -36.76 -2.88
CA GLY A 16 18.76 -35.86 -2.55
C GLY A 16 18.56 -35.17 -1.19
N LYS A 17 19.23 -35.64 -0.15
CA LYS A 17 19.35 -34.91 1.13
C LYS A 17 20.05 -33.57 0.90
N ARG A 18 19.29 -32.49 0.67
CA ARG A 18 19.81 -31.11 0.76
C ARG A 18 20.20 -30.86 2.22
N GLU A 19 21.39 -30.30 2.43
CA GLU A 19 21.72 -29.69 3.72
C GLU A 19 20.64 -28.66 4.09
N PRO A 20 20.27 -28.52 5.37
CA PRO A 20 19.25 -27.56 5.76
C PRO A 20 19.71 -26.15 5.35
N GLU A 21 19.03 -25.58 4.35
CA GLU A 21 19.29 -24.23 3.88
C GLU A 21 19.22 -23.27 5.09
N ARG A 22 20.15 -22.30 5.16
CA ARG A 22 20.12 -21.26 6.21
C ARG A 22 18.84 -20.44 6.06
N PHE A 23 17.82 -20.76 6.85
CA PHE A 23 16.52 -20.09 6.85
C PHE A 23 16.57 -18.64 7.38
N ASP A 24 17.70 -18.20 7.95
CA ASP A 24 17.86 -16.87 8.58
C ASP A 24 18.66 -15.85 7.74
N ARG A 25 19.03 -16.20 6.50
CA ARG A 25 19.83 -15.28 5.66
C ARG A 25 18.94 -14.16 5.11
N ILE A 26 19.23 -12.91 5.48
CA ILE A 26 18.71 -11.72 4.79
C ILE A 26 19.56 -11.49 3.51
N PRO A 27 18.97 -11.48 2.30
CA PRO A 27 19.69 -11.15 1.08
C PRO A 27 20.25 -9.72 1.14
N SER A 28 21.37 -9.47 0.47
CA SER A 28 21.96 -8.12 0.42
C SER A 28 21.08 -7.12 -0.36
N ARG A 29 21.31 -5.82 -0.15
CA ARG A 29 20.60 -4.74 -0.88
C ARG A 29 20.75 -4.91 -2.40
N GLU A 30 21.95 -5.27 -2.85
CA GLU A 30 22.27 -5.46 -4.27
C GLU A 30 21.52 -6.67 -4.86
N GLU A 31 21.48 -7.80 -4.14
CA GLU A 31 20.74 -8.99 -4.56
C GLU A 31 19.23 -8.72 -4.67
N MET A 32 18.64 -8.05 -3.67
CA MET A 32 17.21 -7.71 -3.70
C MET A 32 16.90 -6.73 -4.84
N ARG A 33 17.73 -5.70 -5.03
CA ARG A 33 17.56 -4.74 -6.14
C ARG A 33 17.66 -5.43 -7.49
N ALA A 34 18.66 -6.30 -7.68
CA ALA A 34 18.85 -7.02 -8.93
C ALA A 34 17.64 -7.91 -9.26
N ALA A 35 17.09 -8.63 -8.26
CA ALA A 35 15.89 -9.43 -8.44
C ALA A 35 14.66 -8.60 -8.82
N LEU A 36 14.49 -7.41 -8.23
CA LEU A 36 13.41 -6.48 -8.61
C LEU A 36 13.60 -5.96 -10.04
N ALA A 37 14.81 -5.55 -10.40
CA ALA A 37 15.14 -5.06 -11.75
C ALA A 37 14.95 -6.15 -12.82
N GLU A 38 15.25 -7.41 -12.52
CA GLU A 38 14.98 -8.54 -13.41
C GLU A 38 13.48 -8.71 -13.70
N ARG A 39 12.62 -8.49 -12.69
CA ARG A 39 11.16 -8.67 -12.81
C ARG A 39 10.45 -7.46 -13.41
N HIS A 40 10.87 -6.25 -13.05
CA HIS A 40 10.19 -5.01 -13.43
C HIS A 40 10.86 -4.29 -14.60
N GLY A 41 12.13 -4.60 -14.88
CA GLY A 41 12.98 -3.84 -15.78
C GLY A 41 13.74 -2.72 -15.05
N GLU A 42 14.98 -2.49 -15.48
CA GLU A 42 15.92 -1.57 -14.83
C GLU A 42 15.43 -0.12 -14.81
N GLU A 43 14.76 0.35 -15.88
CA GLU A 43 14.20 1.71 -15.93
C GLU A 43 13.10 1.92 -14.88
N ILE A 44 12.16 0.98 -14.80
CA ILE A 44 11.07 1.02 -13.82
C ILE A 44 11.65 0.97 -12.42
N GLN A 45 12.57 0.04 -12.15
CA GLN A 45 13.12 -0.11 -10.82
C GLN A 45 13.91 1.12 -10.37
N ARG A 46 14.63 1.80 -11.27
CA ARG A 46 15.32 3.07 -10.97
C ARG A 46 14.36 4.22 -10.61
N ALA A 47 13.18 4.26 -11.21
CA ALA A 47 12.18 5.27 -10.87
C ALA A 47 11.51 4.95 -9.53
N VAL A 48 11.12 3.69 -9.34
CA VAL A 48 10.43 3.22 -8.11
C VAL A 48 11.35 3.33 -6.89
N GLU A 49 12.63 2.96 -6.98
CA GLU A 49 13.57 3.04 -5.86
C GLU A 49 13.91 4.48 -5.44
N LYS A 50 13.65 5.47 -6.29
CA LYS A 50 13.81 6.90 -5.98
C LYS A 50 12.52 7.55 -5.47
N ALA A 51 11.39 6.88 -5.60
CA ALA A 51 10.10 7.43 -5.24
C ALA A 51 9.91 7.49 -3.72
N SER A 52 9.15 8.49 -3.29
CA SER A 52 8.64 8.64 -1.94
C SER A 52 7.12 8.72 -1.95
N VAL A 53 6.48 8.06 -0.99
CA VAL A 53 5.02 8.04 -0.87
C VAL A 53 4.61 8.21 0.60
N ALA A 54 3.75 9.19 0.86
CA ALA A 54 3.02 9.27 2.13
C ALA A 54 1.79 8.37 2.11
N VAL A 55 1.60 7.59 3.18
CA VAL A 55 0.41 6.78 3.41
C VAL A 55 -0.29 7.31 4.66
N CYS A 56 -1.40 8.01 4.43
CA CYS A 56 -2.20 8.67 5.47
C CYS A 56 -3.35 7.75 5.88
N GLY A 57 -3.27 7.20 7.08
CA GLY A 57 -4.14 6.13 7.57
C GLY A 57 -3.55 4.76 7.23
N LEU A 58 -3.33 3.93 8.24
CA LEU A 58 -2.70 2.62 8.21
C LEU A 58 -3.68 1.51 8.62
N GLY A 59 -4.97 1.74 8.33
CA GLY A 59 -6.03 0.75 8.47
C GLY A 59 -5.98 -0.34 7.40
N GLY A 60 -7.15 -0.85 7.01
CA GLY A 60 -7.28 -1.91 6.01
C GLY A 60 -6.68 -1.55 4.64
N LEU A 61 -6.83 -0.31 4.20
CA LEU A 61 -6.27 0.12 2.92
C LEU A 61 -4.79 0.42 3.04
N GLY A 62 -4.42 1.40 3.88
CA GLY A 62 -3.05 1.90 3.95
C GLY A 62 -2.01 0.85 4.34
N SER A 63 -2.32 -0.05 5.28
CA SER A 63 -1.39 -1.13 5.63
C SER A 63 -1.12 -2.08 4.46
N ASN A 64 -2.16 -2.41 3.66
CA ASN A 64 -2.02 -3.20 2.45
C ASN A 64 -1.31 -2.44 1.32
N VAL A 65 -1.58 -1.13 1.15
CA VAL A 65 -0.88 -0.28 0.18
C VAL A 65 0.61 -0.21 0.51
N ALA A 66 0.97 0.05 1.77
CA ALA A 66 2.35 0.13 2.20
C ALA A 66 3.11 -1.17 1.95
N VAL A 67 2.50 -2.33 2.25
CA VAL A 67 3.07 -3.65 1.93
C VAL A 67 3.26 -3.83 0.42
N ALA A 68 2.27 -3.47 -0.40
CA ALA A 68 2.36 -3.59 -1.84
C ALA A 68 3.48 -2.70 -2.43
N LEU A 69 3.59 -1.45 -1.97
CA LEU A 69 4.63 -0.51 -2.39
C LEU A 69 6.03 -0.95 -1.95
N ALA A 70 6.17 -1.44 -0.71
CA ALA A 70 7.44 -1.96 -0.22
C ALA A 70 7.91 -3.18 -1.03
N ARG A 71 6.99 -4.08 -1.40
CA ARG A 71 7.28 -5.24 -2.28
C ARG A 71 7.59 -4.82 -3.72
N ALA A 72 7.03 -3.72 -4.19
CA ALA A 72 7.37 -3.15 -5.49
C ALA A 72 8.76 -2.49 -5.51
N GLY A 73 9.37 -2.26 -4.34
CA GLY A 73 10.69 -1.67 -4.21
C GLY A 73 10.69 -0.15 -4.13
N VAL A 74 9.57 0.47 -3.70
CA VAL A 74 9.53 1.91 -3.42
C VAL A 74 10.63 2.27 -2.41
N GLY A 75 11.37 3.33 -2.67
CA GLY A 75 12.54 3.70 -1.88
C GLY A 75 12.23 4.25 -0.49
N ARG A 76 11.20 5.10 -0.39
CA ARG A 76 10.78 5.72 0.87
C ARG A 76 9.27 5.66 1.07
N LEU A 77 8.87 5.31 2.29
CA LEU A 77 7.49 5.43 2.76
C LEU A 77 7.44 6.36 3.98
N HIS A 78 6.46 7.26 3.99
CA HIS A 78 6.11 8.05 5.16
C HIS A 78 4.76 7.59 5.68
N LEU A 79 4.74 6.99 6.86
CA LEU A 79 3.56 6.33 7.43
C LEU A 79 2.95 7.22 8.50
N ILE A 80 1.68 7.60 8.34
CA ILE A 80 1.01 8.54 9.24
C ILE A 80 -0.30 7.91 9.73
N ASP A 81 -0.40 7.69 11.03
CA ASP A 81 -1.60 7.21 11.73
C ASP A 81 -1.50 7.61 13.21
N PHE A 82 -2.60 7.64 13.94
CA PHE A 82 -2.61 7.93 15.38
C PHE A 82 -3.15 6.78 16.23
N ASP A 83 -3.70 5.75 15.60
CA ASP A 83 -4.32 4.63 16.27
C ASP A 83 -3.31 3.57 16.73
N GLU A 84 -3.78 2.73 17.65
CA GLU A 84 -3.15 1.48 18.03
C GLU A 84 -3.78 0.28 17.30
N VAL A 85 -3.03 -0.82 17.23
CA VAL A 85 -3.51 -2.08 16.68
C VAL A 85 -4.54 -2.69 17.62
N ASP A 86 -5.77 -2.85 17.15
CA ASP A 86 -6.84 -3.52 17.88
C ASP A 86 -7.12 -4.94 17.34
N ILE A 87 -7.65 -5.83 18.18
CA ILE A 87 -7.99 -7.21 17.78
C ILE A 87 -8.96 -7.25 16.58
N THR A 88 -9.88 -6.28 16.49
CA THR A 88 -10.83 -6.17 15.37
C THR A 88 -10.17 -5.75 14.05
N ASN A 89 -8.89 -5.38 14.07
CA ASN A 89 -8.11 -5.00 12.90
C ASN A 89 -7.47 -6.21 12.21
N LEU A 90 -7.15 -7.27 12.97
CA LEU A 90 -6.40 -8.44 12.51
C LEU A 90 -7.08 -9.19 11.36
N ASN A 91 -8.40 -9.02 11.19
CA ASN A 91 -9.14 -9.67 10.12
C ASN A 91 -8.84 -9.11 8.71
N ARG A 92 -8.18 -7.94 8.58
CA ARG A 92 -8.00 -7.26 7.28
C ARG A 92 -6.80 -6.31 7.17
N GLN A 93 -6.10 -6.04 8.27
CA GLN A 93 -4.96 -5.12 8.33
C GLN A 93 -3.65 -5.91 8.45
N GLN A 94 -2.54 -5.36 7.98
CA GLN A 94 -1.23 -6.06 7.94
C GLN A 94 -0.50 -6.00 9.30
N TYR A 95 -1.14 -6.52 10.36
CA TYR A 95 -0.59 -6.62 11.71
C TYR A 95 -0.60 -8.06 12.22
N ASP A 96 0.42 -8.41 12.99
CA ASP A 96 0.51 -9.71 13.67
C ASP A 96 -0.24 -9.64 15.00
N ALA A 97 -0.80 -10.78 15.44
CA ALA A 97 -1.60 -10.83 16.67
C ALA A 97 -0.84 -10.35 17.92
N CYS A 98 0.48 -10.57 17.97
CA CYS A 98 1.36 -10.12 19.06
C CYS A 98 1.58 -8.60 19.09
N GLN A 99 1.11 -7.85 18.08
CA GLN A 99 1.26 -6.41 17.98
C GLN A 99 0.05 -5.64 18.52
N THR A 100 -1.00 -6.32 18.99
CA THR A 100 -2.17 -5.68 19.62
C THR A 100 -1.73 -4.73 20.75
N GLY A 101 -2.27 -3.50 20.76
CA GLY A 101 -1.92 -2.44 21.71
C GLY A 101 -0.66 -1.64 21.38
N ARG A 102 0.01 -1.92 20.25
CA ARG A 102 1.11 -1.08 19.75
C ARG A 102 0.56 -0.02 18.79
N SER A 103 1.28 1.10 18.66
CA SER A 103 0.99 2.07 17.59
C SER A 103 1.00 1.38 16.22
N LYS A 104 0.03 1.73 15.36
CA LYS A 104 -0.04 1.20 13.99
C LYS A 104 1.22 1.55 13.20
N THR A 105 1.76 2.76 13.40
CA THR A 105 2.98 3.22 12.73
C THR A 105 4.20 2.36 13.06
N ASP A 106 4.46 2.07 14.33
CA ASP A 106 5.62 1.25 14.72
C ASP A 106 5.43 -0.22 14.35
N ALA A 107 4.22 -0.76 14.56
CA ALA A 107 3.89 -2.13 14.20
C ALA A 107 4.06 -2.37 12.69
N LEU A 108 3.52 -1.49 11.86
CA LEU A 108 3.64 -1.61 10.40
C LEU A 108 5.07 -1.40 9.94
N LYS A 109 5.81 -0.43 10.50
CA LYS A 109 7.23 -0.21 10.19
C LYS A 109 8.05 -1.49 10.42
N GLU A 110 7.84 -2.15 11.54
CA GLU A 110 8.51 -3.42 11.84
C GLU A 110 8.17 -4.50 10.81
N ASN A 111 6.91 -4.62 10.43
CA ASN A 111 6.44 -5.60 9.44
C ASN A 111 7.05 -5.33 8.07
N LEU A 112 7.12 -4.07 7.66
CA LEU A 112 7.70 -3.66 6.39
C LEU A 112 9.21 -3.89 6.34
N LEU A 113 9.94 -3.68 7.44
CA LEU A 113 11.38 -3.98 7.49
C LEU A 113 11.68 -5.48 7.42
N ARG A 114 10.75 -6.36 7.83
CA ARG A 114 10.85 -7.80 7.55
C ARG A 114 10.63 -8.14 6.08
N ILE A 115 9.83 -7.34 5.36
CA ILE A 115 9.48 -7.57 3.95
C ILE A 115 10.53 -6.96 3.00
N SER A 116 10.96 -5.74 3.28
CA SER A 116 11.89 -4.95 2.49
C SER A 116 12.88 -4.28 3.45
N PRO A 117 13.97 -4.97 3.85
CA PRO A 117 14.87 -4.51 4.92
C PRO A 117 15.62 -3.19 4.64
N TYR A 118 15.58 -2.74 3.39
CA TYR A 118 16.40 -1.66 2.88
C TYR A 118 15.63 -0.40 2.48
N ILE A 119 14.31 -0.43 2.66
CA ILE A 119 13.41 0.70 2.46
C ILE A 119 13.62 1.76 3.55
N SER A 120 13.51 3.04 3.17
CA SER A 120 13.51 4.14 4.13
C SER A 120 12.09 4.35 4.67
N ILE A 121 11.90 4.30 5.99
CA ILE A 121 10.57 4.50 6.61
C ILE A 121 10.63 5.63 7.62
N GLU A 122 9.82 6.65 7.38
CA GLU A 122 9.47 7.70 8.32
C GLU A 122 8.07 7.43 8.89
N THR A 123 7.86 7.79 10.15
CA THR A 123 6.61 7.53 10.87
C THR A 123 6.21 8.75 11.68
N ASP A 124 4.97 9.19 11.53
CA ASP A 124 4.35 10.16 12.43
C ASP A 124 3.15 9.50 13.12
N ASN A 125 3.27 9.27 14.43
CA ASN A 125 2.16 8.79 15.25
C ASN A 125 1.26 9.97 15.65
N THR A 126 0.50 10.51 14.70
CA THR A 126 -0.32 11.71 14.88
C THR A 126 -1.51 11.76 13.93
N ARG A 127 -2.57 12.46 14.35
CA ARG A 127 -3.73 12.69 13.49
C ARG A 127 -3.42 13.84 12.56
N ILE A 128 -3.66 13.64 11.26
CA ILE A 128 -3.57 14.73 10.30
C ILE A 128 -4.75 15.68 10.49
N THR A 129 -4.45 16.97 10.52
CA THR A 129 -5.42 18.06 10.60
C THR A 129 -5.01 19.16 9.61
N GLU A 130 -5.89 20.11 9.33
CA GLU A 130 -5.58 21.23 8.44
C GLU A 130 -4.34 22.03 8.91
N GLU A 131 -4.13 22.13 10.23
CA GLU A 131 -3.02 22.89 10.81
C GLU A 131 -1.66 22.22 10.62
N ASN A 132 -1.62 20.89 10.46
CA ASN A 132 -0.37 20.13 10.39
C ASN A 132 -0.11 19.48 9.02
N ALA A 133 -1.12 19.35 8.17
CA ALA A 133 -1.04 18.63 6.89
C ALA A 133 0.07 19.17 5.98
N ALA A 134 0.15 20.51 5.82
CA ALA A 134 1.20 21.12 4.98
C ALA A 134 2.61 20.81 5.48
N ARG A 135 2.82 20.80 6.80
CA ARG A 135 4.13 20.49 7.39
C ARG A 135 4.48 19.01 7.22
N LEU A 136 3.54 18.12 7.52
CA LEU A 136 3.75 16.68 7.44
C LEU A 136 4.01 16.23 6.00
N LEU A 137 3.32 16.83 5.02
CA LEU A 137 3.34 16.36 3.63
C LEU A 137 4.21 17.21 2.71
N ALA A 138 4.98 18.17 3.24
CA ALA A 138 5.79 19.10 2.47
C ALA A 138 6.75 18.36 1.51
N GLY A 139 7.42 17.32 1.99
CA GLY A 139 8.42 16.54 1.24
C GLY A 139 7.87 15.45 0.33
N GLU A 140 6.54 15.29 0.22
CA GLU A 140 5.94 14.18 -0.51
C GLU A 140 5.29 14.63 -1.81
N ASP A 141 5.63 13.97 -2.91
CA ASP A 141 5.01 14.23 -4.22
C ASP A 141 3.71 13.41 -4.42
N ILE A 142 3.60 12.27 -3.74
CA ILE A 142 2.49 11.32 -3.89
C ILE A 142 1.93 10.98 -2.51
N ILE A 143 0.63 11.20 -2.35
CA ILE A 143 -0.11 10.99 -1.11
C ILE A 143 -1.17 9.92 -1.36
N CYS A 144 -1.07 8.83 -0.62
CA CYS A 144 -2.11 7.83 -0.50
C CYS A 144 -3.02 8.20 0.66
N GLU A 145 -4.26 8.58 0.37
CA GLU A 145 -5.30 8.78 1.37
C GLU A 145 -5.99 7.45 1.65
N ALA A 146 -6.03 7.05 2.92
CA ALA A 146 -6.57 5.76 3.36
C ALA A 146 -7.28 5.86 4.72
N PHE A 147 -7.88 7.01 5.02
CA PHE A 147 -8.74 7.21 6.18
C PHE A 147 -10.06 6.47 6.02
N ASP A 148 -10.61 6.04 7.15
CA ASP A 148 -11.89 5.36 7.27
C ASP A 148 -13.07 6.34 7.38
N SER A 149 -12.88 7.47 8.07
CA SER A 149 -13.86 8.54 8.17
C SER A 149 -14.00 9.31 6.86
N ALA A 150 -15.25 9.47 6.41
CA ALA A 150 -15.58 10.30 5.26
C ALA A 150 -15.23 11.78 5.49
N GLU A 151 -15.33 12.26 6.72
CA GLU A 151 -15.02 13.64 7.10
C GLU A 151 -13.52 13.91 7.03
N ASP A 152 -12.68 13.06 7.63
CA ASP A 152 -11.22 13.22 7.59
C ASP A 152 -10.68 13.06 6.17
N LYS A 153 -11.28 12.14 5.39
CA LYS A 153 -10.97 11.99 3.96
C LYS A 153 -11.28 13.26 3.19
N ALA A 154 -12.48 13.82 3.36
CA ALA A 154 -12.87 15.05 2.68
C ALA A 154 -11.96 16.21 3.09
N MET A 155 -11.65 16.34 4.38
CA MET A 155 -10.73 17.35 4.91
C MET A 155 -9.37 17.26 4.21
N LEU A 156 -8.71 16.09 4.23
CA LEU A 156 -7.38 15.95 3.65
C LEU A 156 -7.38 16.17 2.13
N VAL A 157 -8.36 15.59 1.42
CA VAL A 157 -8.45 15.75 -0.04
C VAL A 157 -8.66 17.21 -0.42
N ASN A 158 -9.59 17.91 0.24
CA ASN A 158 -9.85 19.32 -0.04
C ASN A 158 -8.62 20.17 0.28
N PHE A 159 -8.02 19.98 1.46
CA PHE A 159 -6.82 20.69 1.87
C PHE A 159 -5.70 20.57 0.83
N LEU A 160 -5.44 19.35 0.34
CA LEU A 160 -4.39 19.10 -0.65
C LEU A 160 -4.70 19.72 -2.01
N LEU A 161 -5.95 19.63 -2.47
CA LEU A 161 -6.34 20.21 -3.75
C LEU A 161 -6.27 21.75 -3.74
N GLU A 162 -6.56 22.38 -2.60
CA GLU A 162 -6.56 23.83 -2.45
C GLU A 162 -5.16 24.39 -2.17
N ASN A 163 -4.38 23.74 -1.30
CA ASN A 163 -3.14 24.30 -0.76
C ASN A 163 -1.87 23.65 -1.33
N MET A 164 -1.97 22.45 -1.91
CA MET A 164 -0.84 21.68 -2.45
C MET A 164 -1.16 21.02 -3.81
N PRO A 165 -1.66 21.80 -4.80
CA PRO A 165 -2.19 21.26 -6.06
C PRO A 165 -1.16 20.55 -6.95
N GLU A 166 0.14 20.70 -6.65
CA GLU A 166 1.23 19.98 -7.31
C GLU A 166 1.30 18.51 -6.94
N LYS A 167 0.78 18.14 -5.77
CA LYS A 167 0.85 16.78 -5.22
C LYS A 167 -0.16 15.85 -5.88
N TYR A 168 0.23 14.60 -6.05
CA TYR A 168 -0.69 13.55 -6.46
C TYR A 168 -1.45 13.01 -5.25
N VAL A 169 -2.76 12.84 -5.40
CA VAL A 169 -3.63 12.28 -4.35
C VAL A 169 -4.29 11.02 -4.89
N VAL A 170 -4.12 9.90 -4.20
CA VAL A 170 -4.77 8.63 -4.51
C VAL A 170 -5.61 8.20 -3.31
N ALA A 171 -6.92 8.40 -3.42
CA ALA A 171 -7.90 8.04 -2.40
C ALA A 171 -8.66 6.76 -2.76
N ALA A 172 -9.47 6.29 -1.82
CA ALA A 172 -10.40 5.20 -2.07
C ALA A 172 -11.79 5.41 -1.44
N SER A 173 -12.81 4.86 -2.10
CA SER A 173 -14.20 4.88 -1.67
C SER A 173 -14.99 3.74 -2.34
N GLY A 174 -15.80 3.02 -1.56
CA GLY A 174 -16.63 1.94 -2.10
C GLY A 174 -15.89 0.59 -2.17
N MET A 175 -15.67 -0.03 -1.01
CA MET A 175 -15.03 -1.35 -0.90
C MET A 175 -15.66 -2.27 0.15
N ALA A 176 -16.75 -1.84 0.78
CA ALA A 176 -17.47 -2.65 1.76
C ALA A 176 -18.22 -3.81 1.08
N GLY A 177 -18.59 -4.82 1.88
CA GLY A 177 -19.41 -5.95 1.46
C GLY A 177 -18.67 -7.05 0.71
N LEU A 178 -19.45 -7.96 0.12
CA LEU A 178 -18.99 -9.15 -0.63
C LEU A 178 -19.28 -9.05 -2.14
N GLU A 179 -19.54 -7.84 -2.64
CA GLU A 179 -19.73 -7.59 -4.07
C GLU A 179 -18.52 -8.09 -4.88
N SER A 180 -18.68 -8.21 -6.20
CA SER A 180 -17.58 -8.65 -7.08
C SER A 180 -16.41 -7.65 -7.04
N ALA A 181 -15.19 -8.12 -6.78
CA ALA A 181 -14.00 -7.27 -6.78
C ALA A 181 -13.76 -6.58 -8.15
N ASN A 182 -14.31 -7.12 -9.25
CA ASN A 182 -14.25 -6.52 -10.57
C ASN A 182 -15.00 -5.18 -10.70
N THR A 183 -15.81 -4.82 -9.70
CA THR A 183 -16.50 -3.52 -9.64
C THR A 183 -15.58 -2.40 -9.16
N ILE A 184 -14.47 -2.73 -8.48
CA ILE A 184 -13.46 -1.77 -8.04
C ILE A 184 -12.73 -1.27 -9.28
N LYS A 185 -12.72 0.06 -9.44
CA LYS A 185 -12.04 0.72 -10.56
C LYS A 185 -11.20 1.88 -10.04
N THR A 186 -10.14 2.19 -10.77
CA THR A 186 -9.39 3.43 -10.59
C THR A 186 -9.90 4.44 -11.61
N ARG A 187 -10.22 5.65 -11.17
CA ARG A 187 -10.61 6.76 -12.05
C ARG A 187 -9.92 8.04 -11.65
N LYS A 188 -9.63 8.90 -12.62
CA LYS A 188 -9.24 10.28 -12.37
C LYS A 188 -10.49 11.08 -12.01
N VAL A 189 -10.44 11.83 -10.91
CA VAL A 189 -11.55 12.69 -10.47
C VAL A 189 -11.36 14.11 -10.97
N ALA A 190 -10.20 14.70 -10.70
CA ALA A 190 -9.83 16.04 -11.14
C ALA A 190 -8.31 16.23 -11.05
N GLY A 191 -7.69 16.99 -11.94
CA GLY A 191 -6.28 17.38 -11.82
C GLY A 191 -5.34 16.20 -11.55
N ARG A 192 -4.76 16.15 -10.34
CA ARG A 192 -3.84 15.09 -9.85
C ARG A 192 -4.49 14.17 -8.81
N PHE A 193 -5.82 14.17 -8.73
CA PHE A 193 -6.63 13.39 -7.81
C PHE A 193 -7.25 12.16 -8.49
N TYR A 194 -6.98 11.00 -7.92
CA TYR A 194 -7.46 9.69 -8.36
C TYR A 194 -8.24 9.00 -7.24
N LEU A 195 -9.31 8.29 -7.62
CA LEU A 195 -10.16 7.56 -6.70
C LEU A 195 -10.25 6.08 -7.11
N CYS A 196 -10.06 5.19 -6.12
CA CYS A 196 -10.12 3.74 -6.27
C CYS A 196 -11.34 3.17 -5.53
N GLY A 197 -12.07 2.26 -6.17
CA GLY A 197 -13.24 1.59 -5.57
C GLY A 197 -14.45 1.57 -6.47
N ASP A 198 -15.57 1.09 -5.96
CA ASP A 198 -16.85 1.06 -6.70
C ASP A 198 -17.69 2.34 -6.54
N GLY A 199 -17.32 3.22 -5.60
CA GLY A 199 -17.99 4.49 -5.31
C GLY A 199 -19.42 4.39 -4.78
N LYS A 200 -19.89 3.19 -4.36
CA LYS A 200 -21.27 2.98 -3.90
C LYS A 200 -21.42 2.09 -2.66
N SER A 201 -20.49 1.18 -2.40
CA SER A 201 -20.62 0.23 -1.29
C SER A 201 -20.14 0.82 0.02
N ASP A 202 -21.04 0.94 1.00
CA ASP A 202 -20.76 1.45 2.34
C ASP A 202 -20.95 0.36 3.41
N ILE A 203 -20.27 0.53 4.54
CA ILE A 203 -20.48 -0.25 5.77
C ILE A 203 -21.87 0.01 6.33
N ALA A 204 -22.37 1.26 6.19
CA ALA A 204 -23.69 1.66 6.66
C ALA A 204 -24.83 0.84 6.02
N ASP A 205 -24.63 0.32 4.80
CA ASP A 205 -25.61 -0.50 4.08
C ASP A 205 -25.64 -1.98 4.54
N GLY A 206 -25.04 -2.28 5.70
CA GLY A 206 -24.93 -3.63 6.25
C GLY A 206 -23.76 -4.44 5.67
N GLY A 207 -22.86 -3.80 4.92
CA GLY A 207 -21.66 -4.42 4.36
C GLY A 207 -20.52 -4.54 5.38
N GLY A 208 -20.05 -5.76 5.67
CA GLY A 208 -18.81 -5.94 6.44
C GLY A 208 -17.56 -5.55 5.65
N LEU A 209 -16.44 -5.29 6.34
CA LEU A 209 -15.13 -5.13 5.70
C LEU A 209 -14.42 -6.48 5.60
N PHE A 210 -14.31 -7.01 4.38
CA PHE A 210 -13.64 -8.27 4.10
C PHE A 210 -12.25 -8.03 3.51
N ALA A 211 -11.23 -8.72 4.06
CA ALA A 211 -9.84 -8.55 3.66
C ALA A 211 -9.62 -8.63 2.15
N SER A 212 -10.23 -9.60 1.48
CA SER A 212 -10.06 -9.79 0.04
C SER A 212 -10.49 -8.58 -0.80
N ARG A 213 -11.65 -7.97 -0.48
CA ARG A 213 -12.18 -6.80 -1.19
C ARG A 213 -11.42 -5.52 -0.82
N VAL A 214 -11.05 -5.37 0.45
CA VAL A 214 -10.19 -4.27 0.92
C VAL A 214 -8.83 -4.32 0.23
N MET A 215 -8.19 -5.50 0.16
CA MET A 215 -6.92 -5.71 -0.51
C MET A 215 -7.01 -5.45 -2.01
N ALA A 216 -8.12 -5.80 -2.67
CA ALA A 216 -8.33 -5.46 -4.07
C ALA A 216 -8.35 -3.94 -4.27
N CYS A 217 -9.06 -3.19 -3.42
CA CYS A 217 -9.07 -1.73 -3.49
C CYS A 217 -7.69 -1.11 -3.18
N ALA A 218 -6.99 -1.63 -2.16
CA ALA A 218 -5.63 -1.23 -1.84
C ALA A 218 -4.66 -1.51 -3.00
N ALA A 219 -4.81 -2.63 -3.71
CA ALA A 219 -4.01 -2.95 -4.89
C ALA A 219 -4.27 -1.95 -6.03
N HIS A 220 -5.51 -1.47 -6.20
CA HIS A 220 -5.81 -0.37 -7.13
C HIS A 220 -5.09 0.93 -6.75
N GLN A 221 -5.08 1.31 -5.46
CA GLN A 221 -4.34 2.49 -5.00
C GLN A 221 -2.83 2.33 -5.23
N ALA A 222 -2.24 1.22 -4.78
CA ALA A 222 -0.81 0.95 -4.95
C ALA A 222 -0.39 0.93 -6.43
N ASN A 223 -1.19 0.29 -7.29
CA ASN A 223 -0.92 0.26 -8.72
C ASN A 223 -1.02 1.66 -9.35
N MET A 224 -2.00 2.48 -8.96
CA MET A 224 -2.08 3.86 -9.43
C MET A 224 -0.87 4.70 -9.01
N ILE A 225 -0.38 4.52 -7.78
CA ILE A 225 0.83 5.17 -7.28
C ILE A 225 2.05 4.78 -8.13
N LEU A 226 2.25 3.48 -8.39
CA LEU A 226 3.34 3.01 -9.27
C LEU A 226 3.21 3.57 -10.70
N ARG A 227 1.98 3.68 -11.21
CA ARG A 227 1.72 4.32 -12.50
C ARG A 227 2.08 5.80 -12.51
N ILE A 228 1.77 6.54 -11.45
CA ILE A 228 2.15 7.96 -11.29
C ILE A 228 3.67 8.11 -11.31
N ILE A 229 4.39 7.27 -10.56
CA ILE A 229 5.86 7.23 -10.55
C ILE A 229 6.42 7.05 -11.97
N MET A 230 5.76 6.23 -12.79
CA MET A 230 6.13 5.98 -14.18
C MET A 230 5.54 6.97 -15.20
N GLY A 231 4.85 8.02 -14.77
CA GLY A 231 4.18 8.99 -15.65
C GLY A 231 3.00 8.42 -16.45
N ARG A 232 2.48 7.24 -16.08
CA ARG A 232 1.38 6.53 -16.76
C ARG A 232 0.01 6.89 -16.17
N LEU A 233 -0.40 8.13 -16.34
CA LEU A 233 -1.61 8.67 -15.73
C LEU A 233 -2.88 8.01 -16.29
N GLU A 234 -3.93 7.89 -15.47
CA GLU A 234 -5.27 7.60 -16.00
C GLU A 234 -5.83 8.83 -16.72
N ALA A 235 -6.60 8.59 -17.77
CA ALA A 235 -7.28 9.61 -18.57
C ALA A 235 -8.42 10.26 -17.78
#